data_AF-A0A094I1T5-F1
#
_entry.id   AF-A0A094I1T5-F1
#
_cell.length_a   1.000
_cell.length_b   1.000
_cell.length_c   1.000
_cell.angle_alpha   90.00
_cell.angle_beta   90.00
_cell.angle_gamma   90.00
#
_symmetry.space_group_name_H-M   'P 1'
#
loop_
_entity.id
_entity.type
_entity.pdbx_description
1 polymer ?
#
loop_
_entity_poly.entity_id
_entity_poly.type
_entity_poly.pdbx_seq_one_letter_code
_entity_poly.pdbx_strand_id
1 'polypeptide(L)'
;MSRSSDRPPPYVAGPSAPIPLENIRKHDEENQIPTGAPTPPPARPGRKLHNFSIFFSILVGCAIIAGGTYALVHDIQRGIANSRAAVDSAGRKHWIEAARTKVYDACYFGCNGCSDPSDSYKACAKTAQVNITGVTCDASVLWNTEDRYPLACLEAVAEIYKEDLFRSAKRKHLESLFFIALILMAGFVGAAITDGIF
;
A
#
# COMPACT_ATOMS: atom_id res chain seq x y z
N MET A 1 8.24 -46.02 -47.49
CA MET A 1 8.81 -45.06 -48.46
C MET A 1 9.99 -44.36 -47.81
N SER A 2 11.20 -44.76 -48.20
CA SER A 2 12.48 -44.19 -47.73
C SER A 2 12.77 -42.88 -48.43
N ARG A 3 13.35 -41.89 -47.74
CA ARG A 3 13.96 -40.73 -48.41
C ARG A 3 15.36 -40.43 -47.88
N SER A 4 16.23 -40.38 -48.88
CA SER A 4 17.68 -40.26 -48.96
C SER A 4 18.29 -39.13 -48.12
N SER A 5 19.50 -39.42 -47.62
CA SER A 5 20.42 -38.49 -46.98
C SER A 5 21.41 -37.98 -48.04
N ASP A 6 21.42 -36.67 -48.30
CA ASP A 6 22.45 -36.02 -49.13
C ASP A 6 23.31 -35.11 -48.24
N ARG A 7 24.60 -35.45 -48.13
CA ARG A 7 25.64 -34.59 -47.57
C ARG A 7 26.54 -34.08 -48.71
N PRO A 8 26.88 -32.79 -48.75
CA PRO A 8 27.84 -32.27 -49.72
C PRO A 8 29.30 -32.63 -49.37
N PRO A 9 30.21 -32.65 -50.36
CA PRO A 9 31.58 -33.14 -50.22
C PRO A 9 32.50 -32.14 -49.49
N PRO A 10 33.60 -32.62 -48.89
CA PRO A 10 34.59 -31.78 -48.23
C PRO A 10 35.42 -30.98 -49.25
N TYR A 11 35.60 -29.69 -48.95
CA TYR A 11 36.39 -28.74 -49.74
C TYR A 11 37.89 -29.04 -49.58
N VAL A 12 38.59 -29.24 -50.69
CA VAL A 12 40.06 -29.41 -50.75
C VAL A 12 40.69 -28.04 -50.99
N ALA A 13 41.49 -27.55 -50.04
CA ALA A 13 42.26 -26.32 -50.20
C ALA A 13 43.51 -26.57 -51.06
N GLY A 14 43.60 -25.88 -52.20
CA GLY A 14 44.83 -25.81 -53.02
C GLY A 14 45.83 -24.78 -52.47
N PRO A 15 47.09 -24.79 -52.96
CA PRO A 15 48.19 -24.02 -52.39
C PRO A 15 48.03 -22.51 -52.62
N SER A 16 48.09 -21.75 -51.54
CA SER A 16 48.04 -20.28 -51.49
C SER A 16 49.29 -19.67 -52.11
N ALA A 17 49.11 -18.71 -53.03
CA ALA A 17 50.18 -17.84 -53.50
C ALA A 17 50.68 -16.91 -52.38
N PRO A 18 51.99 -16.60 -52.30
CA PRO A 18 52.52 -15.68 -51.30
C PRO A 18 52.02 -14.25 -51.58
N ILE A 19 51.33 -13.68 -50.60
CA ILE A 19 50.85 -12.29 -50.61
C ILE A 19 52.05 -11.36 -50.37
N PRO A 20 52.27 -10.29 -51.17
CA PRO A 20 53.41 -9.39 -50.98
C PRO A 20 53.19 -8.49 -49.75
N LEU A 21 53.94 -8.74 -48.66
CA LEU A 21 53.81 -8.01 -47.39
C LEU A 21 54.50 -6.63 -47.37
N GLU A 22 55.36 -6.32 -48.34
CA GLU A 22 56.12 -5.06 -48.35
C GLU A 22 55.25 -3.81 -48.54
N ASN A 23 54.10 -3.92 -49.22
CA ASN A 23 53.23 -2.76 -49.47
C ASN A 23 52.35 -2.39 -48.27
N ILE A 24 52.11 -3.34 -47.35
CA ILE A 24 51.28 -3.08 -46.15
C ILE A 24 52.10 -2.34 -45.10
N ARG A 25 53.38 -2.69 -44.94
CA ARG A 25 54.27 -2.04 -43.96
C ARG A 25 54.49 -0.55 -44.25
N LYS A 26 54.51 -0.16 -45.53
CA LYS A 26 54.73 1.24 -45.93
C LYS A 26 53.52 2.13 -45.70
N HIS A 27 52.30 1.58 -45.75
CA HIS A 27 51.09 2.35 -45.45
C HIS A 27 50.84 2.58 -43.95
N ASP A 28 51.40 1.72 -43.08
CA ASP A 28 51.30 1.90 -41.63
C ASP A 28 52.30 2.94 -41.07
N GLU A 29 53.42 3.20 -41.75
CA GLU A 29 54.36 4.26 -41.34
C GLU A 29 53.87 5.67 -41.74
N GLU A 30 53.19 5.82 -42.87
CA GLU A 30 52.71 7.13 -43.34
C GLU A 30 51.38 7.56 -42.68
N ASN A 31 50.65 6.62 -42.09
CA ASN A 31 49.43 6.88 -41.32
C ASN A 31 49.65 7.02 -39.80
N GLN A 32 50.90 7.11 -39.32
CA GLN A 32 51.16 7.56 -37.96
C GLN A 32 50.88 9.06 -37.83
N ILE A 33 49.60 9.38 -37.67
CA ILE A 33 49.10 10.63 -37.14
C ILE A 33 49.85 10.91 -35.83
N PRO A 34 50.33 12.14 -35.57
CA PRO A 34 50.95 12.50 -34.30
C PRO A 34 50.07 12.06 -33.14
N THR A 35 50.52 11.03 -32.41
CA THR A 35 49.90 10.58 -31.16
C THR A 35 50.25 11.61 -30.09
N GLY A 36 49.48 12.70 -30.10
CA GLY A 36 49.71 13.87 -29.28
C GLY A 36 48.49 14.78 -29.22
N ALA A 37 47.28 14.21 -29.28
CA ALA A 37 46.10 14.91 -28.80
C ALA A 37 45.96 14.58 -27.30
N PRO A 38 46.08 15.56 -26.39
CA PRO A 38 45.79 15.33 -24.98
C PRO A 38 44.36 14.80 -24.87
N THR A 39 44.18 13.64 -24.26
CA THR A 39 42.85 13.19 -23.85
C THR A 39 42.27 14.30 -22.98
N PRO A 40 41.11 14.90 -23.32
CA PRO A 40 40.54 15.93 -22.47
C PRO A 40 40.36 15.32 -21.07
N PRO A 41 40.88 15.98 -20.01
CA PRO A 41 40.71 15.46 -18.66
C PRO A 41 39.21 15.27 -18.42
N PRO A 42 38.78 14.18 -17.74
CA PRO A 42 37.37 13.99 -17.43
C PRO A 42 36.88 15.28 -16.77
N ALA A 43 35.89 15.91 -17.40
CA ALA A 43 35.35 17.19 -16.96
C ALA A 43 34.83 16.98 -15.53
N ARG A 44 35.65 17.35 -14.54
CA ARG A 44 35.28 17.30 -13.13
C ARG A 44 34.00 18.12 -13.01
N PRO A 45 32.86 17.53 -12.60
CA PRO A 45 31.65 18.29 -12.36
C PRO A 45 32.03 19.41 -11.40
N GLY A 46 31.89 20.66 -11.86
CA GLY A 46 32.25 21.81 -11.05
C GLY A 46 31.53 21.69 -9.70
N ARG A 47 32.24 21.91 -8.59
CA ARG A 47 31.73 21.76 -7.21
C ARG A 47 30.35 22.42 -6.98
N LYS A 48 30.02 23.45 -7.78
CA LYS A 48 28.71 24.13 -7.80
C LYS A 48 27.58 23.25 -8.36
N LEU A 49 27.82 22.48 -9.42
CA LEU A 49 26.82 21.63 -10.09
C LEU A 49 26.39 20.46 -9.19
N HIS A 50 27.34 19.91 -8.43
CA HIS A 50 27.07 18.91 -7.40
C HIS A 50 26.16 19.45 -6.29
N ASN A 51 26.42 20.67 -5.81
CA ASN A 51 25.59 21.30 -4.79
C ASN A 51 24.16 21.56 -5.30
N PHE A 52 23.98 22.04 -6.53
CA PHE A 52 22.65 22.23 -7.12
C PHE A 52 21.89 20.90 -7.26
N SER A 53 22.59 19.82 -7.63
CA SER A 53 22.00 18.48 -7.73
C SER A 53 21.45 18.00 -6.38
N ILE A 54 22.16 18.26 -5.28
CA ILE A 54 21.71 17.90 -3.93
C ILE A 54 20.47 18.70 -3.53
N PHE A 55 20.46 20.02 -3.75
CA PHE A 55 19.27 20.83 -3.42
C PHE A 55 18.06 20.39 -4.24
N PHE A 56 18.24 20.06 -5.52
CA PHE A 56 17.17 19.61 -6.37
C PHE A 56 16.62 18.24 -5.94
N SER A 57 17.49 17.28 -5.56
CA SER A 57 17.03 15.98 -5.07
C SER A 57 16.23 16.09 -3.77
N ILE A 58 16.65 16.98 -2.85
CA ILE A 58 15.90 17.26 -1.61
C ILE A 58 14.53 17.85 -1.93
N LEU A 59 14.45 18.85 -2.83
CA LEU A 59 13.18 19.47 -3.19
C LEU A 59 12.22 18.48 -3.86
N VAL A 60 12.74 17.64 -4.77
CA VAL A 60 11.95 16.58 -5.42
C VAL A 60 11.46 15.57 -4.38
N GLY A 61 12.32 15.13 -3.46
CA GLY A 61 11.94 14.25 -2.36
C GLY A 61 10.84 14.85 -1.49
N CYS A 62 10.99 16.10 -1.07
CA CYS A 62 9.99 16.83 -0.29
C CYS A 62 8.67 16.98 -1.04
N ALA A 63 8.70 17.28 -2.33
CA ALA A 63 7.50 17.42 -3.16
C ALA A 63 6.73 16.09 -3.29
N ILE A 64 7.45 14.98 -3.48
CA ILE A 64 6.84 13.65 -3.55
C ILE A 64 6.22 13.27 -2.20
N ILE A 65 6.94 13.49 -1.09
CA ILE A 65 6.44 13.19 0.25
C ILE A 65 5.22 14.06 0.58
N ALA A 66 5.28 15.37 0.33
CA ALA A 66 4.17 16.29 0.57
C ALA A 66 2.95 15.96 -0.30
N GLY A 67 3.17 15.68 -1.58
CA GLY A 67 2.11 15.29 -2.51
C GLY A 67 1.46 13.96 -2.11
N GLY A 68 2.26 12.95 -1.77
CA GLY A 68 1.79 11.64 -1.33
C GLY A 68 1.01 11.70 -0.02
N THR A 69 1.53 12.42 0.97
CA THR A 69 0.83 12.62 2.26
C THR A 69 -0.47 13.39 2.08
N TYR A 70 -0.50 14.43 1.24
CA TYR A 70 -1.72 15.18 0.95
C TYR A 70 -2.80 14.32 0.28
N ALA A 71 -2.44 13.58 -0.78
CA ALA A 71 -3.37 12.71 -1.49
C ALA A 71 -3.95 11.63 -0.56
N LEU A 72 -3.10 11.06 0.30
CA LEU A 72 -3.48 10.04 1.27
C LEU A 72 -4.44 10.58 2.35
N VAL A 73 -4.14 11.75 2.92
CA VAL A 73 -5.03 12.42 3.89
C VAL A 73 -6.37 12.74 3.26
N HIS A 74 -6.36 13.26 2.02
CA HIS A 74 -7.59 13.58 1.29
C HIS A 74 -8.44 12.33 1.00
N ASP A 75 -7.82 11.22 0.59
CA ASP A 75 -8.52 9.96 0.35
C ASP A 75 -9.18 9.43 1.63
N ILE A 76 -8.50 9.54 2.78
CA ILE A 76 -9.07 9.15 4.07
C ILE A 76 -10.22 10.05 4.50
N GLN A 77 -10.07 11.36 4.34
CA GLN A 77 -11.16 12.29 4.62
C GLN A 77 -12.38 11.98 3.75
N ARG A 78 -12.16 11.65 2.48
CA ARG A 78 -13.21 11.23 1.56
C ARG A 78 -13.83 9.89 1.95
N GLY A 79 -13.02 8.91 2.35
CA GLY A 79 -13.48 7.61 2.84
C GLY A 79 -14.34 7.73 4.10
N ILE A 80 -13.91 8.55 5.06
CA ILE A 80 -14.67 8.86 6.27
C ILE A 80 -15.98 9.57 5.90
N ALA A 81 -15.95 10.59 5.04
CA ALA A 81 -17.14 11.31 4.61
C ALA A 81 -18.15 10.39 3.90
N ASN A 82 -17.67 9.52 3.00
CA ASN A 82 -18.50 8.53 2.31
C ASN A 82 -19.11 7.52 3.27
N SER A 83 -18.33 7.02 4.22
CA SER A 83 -18.84 6.10 5.25
C SER A 83 -19.93 6.75 6.10
N ARG A 84 -19.75 8.04 6.43
CA ARG A 84 -20.73 8.86 7.17
C ARG A 84 -22.01 9.06 6.39
N ALA A 85 -21.89 9.48 5.13
CA ALA A 85 -23.04 9.62 4.25
C ALA A 85 -23.81 8.30 4.08
N ALA A 86 -23.10 7.17 3.93
CA ALA A 86 -23.74 5.86 3.80
C ALA A 86 -24.50 5.46 5.08
N VAL A 87 -23.90 5.68 6.24
CA VAL A 87 -24.55 5.38 7.52
C VAL A 87 -25.75 6.29 7.77
N ASP A 88 -25.63 7.58 7.48
CA ASP A 88 -26.70 8.55 7.64
C ASP A 88 -27.84 8.34 6.61
N SER A 89 -27.53 7.82 5.42
CA SER A 89 -28.55 7.49 4.40
C SER A 89 -29.42 6.29 4.79
N ALA A 90 -28.91 5.40 5.64
CA ALA A 90 -29.69 4.30 6.15
C ALA A 90 -30.70 4.85 7.17
N GLY A 91 -31.99 4.77 6.84
CA GLY A 91 -33.05 5.38 7.66
C GLY A 91 -33.15 4.76 9.06
N ARG A 92 -33.85 5.44 9.98
CA ARG A 92 -34.04 5.02 11.39
C ARG A 92 -34.43 3.55 11.54
N LYS A 93 -35.36 3.06 10.72
CA LYS A 93 -35.83 1.65 10.77
C LYS A 93 -34.70 0.65 10.53
N HIS A 94 -33.78 0.96 9.62
CA HIS A 94 -32.62 0.09 9.34
C HIS A 94 -31.73 -0.05 10.58
N TRP A 95 -31.48 1.04 11.28
CA TRP A 95 -30.60 1.05 12.44
C TRP A 95 -31.22 0.41 13.68
N ILE A 96 -32.52 0.57 13.88
CA ILE A 96 -33.25 -0.15 14.93
C ILE A 96 -33.19 -1.66 14.69
N GLU A 97 -33.42 -2.09 13.44
CA GLU A 97 -33.33 -3.51 13.07
C GLU A 97 -31.89 -4.03 13.19
N ALA A 98 -30.90 -3.22 12.82
CA ALA A 98 -29.49 -3.56 13.02
C ALA A 98 -29.14 -3.67 14.51
N ALA A 99 -29.63 -2.78 15.37
CA ALA A 99 -29.41 -2.86 16.82
C ALA A 99 -30.02 -4.14 17.41
N ARG A 100 -31.23 -4.48 16.96
CA ARG A 100 -31.88 -5.74 17.35
C ARG A 100 -31.04 -6.94 16.93
N THR A 101 -30.73 -7.06 15.65
CA THR A 101 -30.10 -8.26 15.08
C THR A 101 -28.60 -8.39 15.37
N LYS A 102 -27.88 -7.28 15.46
CA LYS A 102 -26.41 -7.27 15.64
C LYS A 102 -25.97 -7.11 17.08
N VAL A 103 -26.84 -6.64 17.97
CA VAL A 103 -26.50 -6.42 19.38
C VAL A 103 -27.33 -7.31 20.29
N TYR A 104 -28.65 -7.20 20.27
CA TYR A 104 -29.48 -8.00 21.17
C TYR A 104 -29.52 -9.47 20.77
N ASP A 105 -29.84 -9.79 19.52
CA ASP A 105 -29.87 -11.18 19.04
C ASP A 105 -28.48 -11.83 19.18
N ALA A 106 -27.41 -11.07 18.96
CA ALA A 106 -26.04 -11.53 19.16
C ALA A 106 -25.71 -11.84 20.63
N CYS A 107 -26.29 -11.09 21.58
CA CYS A 107 -26.18 -11.37 23.00
C CYS A 107 -26.97 -12.63 23.38
N TYR A 108 -28.19 -12.75 22.86
CA TYR A 108 -29.15 -13.77 23.21
C TYR A 108 -28.87 -15.15 22.61
N PHE A 109 -28.64 -15.17 21.31
CA PHE A 109 -28.49 -16.40 20.54
C PHE A 109 -27.03 -16.67 20.19
N GLY A 110 -26.12 -15.80 20.63
CA GLY A 110 -24.74 -15.78 20.19
C GLY A 110 -24.61 -15.12 18.81
N CYS A 111 -23.36 -14.93 18.38
CA CYS A 111 -23.09 -14.33 17.08
C CYS A 111 -22.97 -15.40 15.99
N ASN A 112 -23.86 -15.34 14.99
CA ASN A 112 -23.75 -16.16 13.79
C ASN A 112 -22.67 -15.61 12.86
N GLY A 113 -21.60 -16.39 12.69
CA GLY A 113 -20.48 -16.05 11.80
C GLY A 113 -19.42 -15.12 12.41
N CYS A 114 -19.44 -14.90 13.72
CA CYS A 114 -18.30 -14.28 14.40
C CYS A 114 -17.14 -15.27 14.50
N SER A 115 -15.92 -14.77 14.37
CA SER A 115 -14.70 -15.55 14.54
C SER A 115 -14.40 -15.88 16.00
N ASP A 116 -14.91 -15.07 16.93
CA ASP A 116 -14.63 -15.19 18.36
C ASP A 116 -15.94 -15.28 19.18
N PRO A 117 -16.13 -16.33 20.01
CA PRO A 117 -17.27 -16.42 20.91
C PRO A 117 -17.37 -15.23 21.88
N SER A 118 -16.28 -14.52 22.15
CA SER A 118 -16.27 -13.31 22.99
C SER A 118 -17.14 -12.17 22.45
N ASP A 119 -17.51 -12.21 21.17
CA ASP A 119 -18.33 -11.17 20.55
C ASP A 119 -19.77 -11.13 21.08
N SER A 120 -20.30 -12.28 21.51
CA SER A 120 -21.61 -12.36 22.19
C SER A 120 -21.59 -11.62 23.53
N TYR A 121 -20.55 -11.84 24.35
CA TYR A 121 -20.33 -11.13 25.62
C TYR A 121 -20.16 -9.62 25.41
N LYS A 122 -19.41 -9.21 24.38
CA LYS A 122 -19.27 -7.79 24.03
C LYS A 122 -20.61 -7.20 23.64
N ALA A 123 -21.44 -7.92 22.88
CA ALA A 123 -22.78 -7.47 22.51
C ALA A 123 -23.66 -7.27 23.74
N CYS A 124 -23.68 -8.23 24.68
CA CYS A 124 -24.39 -8.08 25.95
C CYS A 124 -23.89 -6.86 26.74
N ALA A 125 -22.57 -6.71 26.87
CA ALA A 125 -21.97 -5.59 27.59
C ALA A 125 -22.33 -4.22 26.97
N LYS A 126 -22.51 -4.13 25.65
CA LYS A 126 -22.97 -2.91 24.99
C LYS A 126 -24.40 -2.53 25.38
N THR A 127 -25.29 -3.51 25.51
CA THR A 127 -26.68 -3.24 25.95
C THR A 127 -26.72 -2.75 27.39
N ALA A 128 -25.87 -3.30 28.27
CA ALA A 128 -25.73 -2.88 29.66
C ALA A 128 -25.12 -1.47 29.83
N GLN A 129 -24.39 -0.95 28.84
CA GLN A 129 -23.86 0.42 28.87
C GLN A 129 -24.93 1.48 28.63
N VAL A 130 -26.09 1.10 28.09
CA VAL A 130 -27.19 2.03 27.82
C VAL A 130 -27.95 2.30 29.11
N ASN A 131 -27.86 3.54 29.59
CA ASN A 131 -28.60 4.00 30.76
C ASN A 131 -29.69 4.99 30.34
N ILE A 132 -30.95 4.53 30.33
CA ILE A 132 -32.13 5.36 30.07
C ILE A 132 -32.93 5.42 31.37
N THR A 133 -33.27 6.63 31.81
CA THR A 133 -34.04 6.83 33.04
C THR A 133 -35.35 6.05 33.00
N GLY A 134 -35.55 5.13 33.95
CA GLY A 134 -36.77 4.35 34.09
C GLY A 134 -36.90 3.13 33.16
N VAL A 135 -35.88 2.81 32.35
CA VAL A 135 -35.89 1.62 31.48
C VAL A 135 -34.55 0.90 31.57
N THR A 136 -34.57 -0.40 31.90
CA THR A 136 -33.36 -1.23 31.86
C THR A 136 -33.15 -1.73 30.44
N CYS A 137 -32.02 -1.40 29.82
CA CYS A 137 -31.65 -1.85 28.49
C CYS A 137 -30.67 -3.03 28.49
N ASP A 138 -30.31 -3.55 29.67
CA ASP A 138 -29.44 -4.71 29.79
C ASP A 138 -30.15 -5.96 29.25
N ALA A 139 -29.66 -6.47 28.12
CA ALA A 139 -30.20 -7.67 27.48
C ALA A 139 -30.21 -8.86 28.45
N SER A 140 -29.18 -9.02 29.29
CA SER A 140 -29.12 -10.15 30.23
C SER A 140 -30.28 -10.18 31.22
N VAL A 141 -30.85 -9.01 31.54
CA VAL A 141 -32.03 -8.85 32.40
C VAL A 141 -33.32 -8.95 31.58
N LEU A 142 -33.35 -8.37 30.39
CA LEU A 142 -34.51 -8.34 29.49
C LEU A 142 -34.85 -9.69 28.84
N TRP A 143 -33.96 -10.69 28.91
CA TRP A 143 -34.20 -12.00 28.29
C TRP A 143 -35.53 -12.66 28.74
N ASN A 144 -35.88 -12.49 30.01
CA ASN A 144 -37.07 -13.09 30.62
C ASN A 144 -38.27 -12.13 30.70
N THR A 145 -38.15 -10.90 30.20
CA THR A 145 -39.28 -9.95 30.20
C THR A 145 -40.17 -10.16 28.97
N GLU A 146 -41.44 -9.74 29.08
CA GLU A 146 -42.40 -9.81 27.98
C GLU A 146 -42.01 -8.85 26.85
N ASP A 147 -41.58 -7.63 27.20
CA ASP A 147 -40.97 -6.69 26.28
C ASP A 147 -39.43 -6.87 26.27
N ARG A 148 -38.95 -7.71 25.35
CA ARG A 148 -37.51 -7.99 25.18
C ARG A 148 -36.75 -6.89 24.45
N TYR A 149 -37.45 -5.99 23.76
CA TYR A 149 -36.84 -4.97 22.91
C TYR A 149 -37.56 -3.62 23.05
N PRO A 150 -37.44 -2.96 24.22
CA PRO A 150 -38.03 -1.64 24.39
C PRO A 150 -37.51 -0.70 23.33
N LEU A 151 -38.43 0.01 22.65
CA LEU A 151 -38.08 0.87 21.51
C LEU A 151 -37.02 1.93 21.88
N ALA A 152 -37.13 2.51 23.09
CA ALA A 152 -36.16 3.47 23.60
C ALA A 152 -34.74 2.87 23.69
N CYS A 153 -34.62 1.62 24.14
CA CYS A 153 -33.35 0.93 24.22
C CYS A 153 -32.78 0.59 22.84
N LEU A 154 -33.62 0.17 21.89
CA LEU A 154 -33.18 -0.09 20.51
C LEU A 154 -32.63 1.17 19.85
N GLU A 155 -33.25 2.33 20.08
CA GLU A 155 -32.78 3.61 19.53
C GLU A 155 -31.44 4.04 20.11
N ALA A 156 -31.28 3.93 21.44
CA ALA A 156 -30.01 4.25 22.08
C ALA A 156 -28.89 3.29 21.65
N VAL A 157 -29.16 1.98 21.59
CA VAL A 157 -28.20 0.99 21.11
C VAL A 157 -27.87 1.20 19.63
N ALA A 158 -28.84 1.61 18.80
CA ALA A 158 -28.63 1.93 17.40
C ALA A 158 -27.64 3.08 17.22
N GLU A 159 -27.72 4.14 18.02
CA GLU A 159 -26.77 5.25 17.98
C GLU A 159 -25.36 4.79 18.39
N ILE A 160 -25.23 4.04 19.50
CA ILE A 160 -23.93 3.47 19.91
C ILE A 160 -23.35 2.57 18.81
N TYR A 161 -24.20 1.75 18.18
CA TYR A 161 -23.77 0.85 17.12
C TYR A 161 -23.28 1.62 15.88
N LYS A 162 -23.94 2.72 15.49
CA LYS A 162 -23.45 3.61 14.42
C LYS A 162 -22.09 4.20 14.76
N GLU A 163 -21.92 4.72 15.98
CA GLU A 163 -20.66 5.30 16.43
C GLU A 163 -19.52 4.28 16.39
N ASP A 164 -19.78 3.04 16.79
CA ASP A 164 -18.79 1.98 16.75
C ASP A 164 -18.42 1.57 15.32
N LEU A 165 -19.39 1.52 14.40
CA LEU A 165 -19.10 1.31 12.98
C LEU A 165 -18.19 2.42 12.44
N PHE A 166 -18.47 3.68 12.77
CA PHE A 166 -17.60 4.79 12.39
C PHE A 166 -16.20 4.69 13.00
N ARG A 167 -16.12 4.37 14.29
CA ARG A 167 -14.85 4.25 15.00
C ARG A 167 -14.01 3.11 14.42
N SER A 168 -14.65 1.98 14.09
CA SER A 168 -13.98 0.83 13.48
C SER A 168 -13.48 1.13 12.06
N ALA A 169 -14.29 1.80 11.24
CA ALA A 169 -13.88 2.24 9.91
C ALA A 169 -12.68 3.19 9.98
N LYS A 170 -12.74 4.20 10.87
CA LYS A 170 -11.64 5.13 11.11
C LYS A 170 -10.37 4.42 11.56
N ARG A 171 -10.48 3.43 12.46
CA ARG A 171 -9.32 2.67 12.94
C ARG A 171 -8.63 1.89 11.82
N LYS A 172 -9.40 1.21 10.95
CA LYS A 172 -8.83 0.50 9.79
C LYS A 172 -8.06 1.44 8.85
N HIS A 173 -8.59 2.65 8.63
CA HIS A 173 -7.87 3.65 7.83
C HIS A 173 -6.58 4.13 8.50
N LEU A 174 -6.60 4.37 9.82
CA LEU A 174 -5.40 4.77 10.58
C LEU A 174 -4.34 3.67 10.65
N GLU A 175 -4.75 2.40 10.72
CA GLU A 175 -3.83 1.27 10.69
C GLU A 175 -3.12 1.17 9.34
N SER A 176 -3.86 1.30 8.24
CA SER A 176 -3.29 1.36 6.89
C SER A 176 -2.28 2.52 6.74
N LEU A 177 -2.60 3.70 7.29
CA LEU A 177 -1.68 4.84 7.33
C LEU A 177 -0.38 4.52 8.06
N PHE A 178 -0.48 3.89 9.23
CA PHE A 178 0.68 3.56 10.03
C PHE A 178 1.62 2.62 9.27
N PHE A 179 1.08 1.61 8.58
CA PHE A 179 1.87 0.73 7.72
C PHE A 179 2.57 1.48 6.58
N ILE A 180 1.87 2.38 5.89
CA ILE A 180 2.47 3.19 4.81
C ILE A 180 3.60 4.07 5.36
N ALA A 181 3.38 4.73 6.49
CA ALA A 181 4.39 5.57 7.13
C ALA A 181 5.64 4.75 7.53
N LEU A 182 5.45 3.54 8.07
CA LEU A 182 6.55 2.64 8.39
C LEU A 182 7.37 2.24 7.16
N ILE A 183 6.71 1.93 6.03
CA ILE A 183 7.40 1.57 4.78
C ILE A 183 8.26 2.74 4.28
N LEU A 184 7.73 3.97 4.32
CA LEU A 184 8.47 5.17 3.92
C LEU A 184 9.69 5.41 4.81
N MET A 185 9.53 5.27 6.13
CA MET A 185 10.65 5.42 7.08
C MET A 185 11.70 4.32 6.91
N ALA A 186 11.28 3.07 6.68
CA ALA A 186 12.19 1.96 6.42
C ALA A 186 13.01 2.18 5.13
N GLY A 187 12.39 2.72 4.08
CA GLY A 187 13.09 3.09 2.85
C GLY A 187 14.16 4.16 3.07
N PHE A 188 13.85 5.18 3.87
CA PHE A 188 14.81 6.25 4.19
C PHE A 188 15.99 5.73 5.03
N VAL A 189 15.70 4.93 6.07
CA VAL A 189 16.75 4.31 6.90
C VAL A 189 17.60 3.34 6.08
N GLY A 190 17.00 2.55 5.20
CA GLY A 190 17.71 1.65 4.29
C GLY A 190 18.69 2.40 3.38
N ALA A 191 18.24 3.49 2.76
CA ALA A 191 19.08 4.35 1.91
C ALA A 191 20.24 4.99 2.69
N ALA A 192 19.97 5.49 3.90
CA ALA A 192 21.00 6.10 4.75
C ALA A 192 22.08 5.09 5.20
N ILE A 193 21.68 3.84 5.45
CA ILE A 193 22.64 2.76 5.79
C ILE A 193 23.48 2.39 4.56
N THR A 194 22.89 2.29 3.37
CA THR A 194 23.66 1.96 2.16
C THR A 194 24.64 3.06 1.77
N ASP A 195 24.26 4.34 1.91
CA ASP A 195 25.14 5.48 1.64
C ASP A 195 26.23 5.68 2.71
N GLY A 196 26.05 5.12 3.92
CA GLY A 196 27.06 5.18 4.98
C GLY A 196 28.08 4.03 4.96
N ILE A 197 27.80 2.96 4.20
CA ILE A 197 28.66 1.76 4.10
C ILE A 197 29.60 1.84 2.87
N PHE A 198 29.26 2.62 1.85
CA PHE A 198 30.06 2.82 0.63
C PHE A 198 30.71 4.20 0.59
#